data_AF-A0A524MTG3-F1
#
_entry.id   AF-A0A524MTG3-F1
#
_cell.length_a   1.000
_cell.length_b   1.000
_cell.length_c   1.000
_cell.angle_alpha   90.00
_cell.angle_beta   90.00
_cell.angle_gamma   90.00
#
_symmetry.space_group_name_H-M   'P 1'
#
loop_
_entity.id
_entity.type
_entity.pdbx_description
1 polymer ?
#
loop_
_entity_poly.entity_id
_entity_poly.type
_entity_poly.pdbx_seq_one_letter_code
_entity_poly.pdbx_strand_id
1 'polypeptide(L)'
;MPRKLKVAFCCNIRQVDDEFNIEFEPEETIEHVKHGIEAAGWEYVLIEADENCYENLKKQRPDLVFNRAEGIRGESRESQIPAFCEMLGIPYVGSGIMANAIGLDKPTTKMILEYHGLKTAPFQVLEKVDEPLREDLTYPLILKPSARCVSYIVILV
;
A
#
# COMPACT_ATOMS: atom_id res chain seq x y z
N MET A 1 -8.34 -16.24 -32.90
CA MET A 1 -8.18 -16.55 -31.45
C MET A 1 -8.54 -15.28 -30.68
N PRO A 2 -9.26 -15.35 -29.55
CA PRO A 2 -9.51 -14.16 -28.74
C PRO A 2 -8.17 -13.59 -28.25
N ARG A 3 -8.09 -12.26 -28.18
CA ARG A 3 -6.93 -11.55 -27.63
C ARG A 3 -6.71 -12.01 -26.18
N LYS A 4 -5.46 -12.32 -25.81
CA LYS A 4 -5.09 -12.58 -24.42
C LYS A 4 -5.20 -11.29 -23.62
N LEU A 5 -5.74 -11.38 -22.41
CA LEU A 5 -5.83 -10.27 -21.48
C LEU A 5 -4.40 -9.85 -21.07
N LYS A 6 -4.08 -8.56 -21.12
CA LYS A 6 -2.81 -8.00 -20.67
C LYS A 6 -2.93 -7.55 -19.22
N VAL A 7 -2.27 -8.24 -18.31
CA VAL A 7 -2.20 -7.89 -16.88
C VAL A 7 -0.87 -7.21 -16.59
N ALA A 8 -0.95 -5.99 -16.06
CA ALA A 8 0.20 -5.32 -15.49
C ALA A 8 0.34 -5.69 -14.02
N PHE A 9 1.51 -6.17 -13.61
CA PHE A 9 1.89 -6.18 -12.20
C PHE A 9 2.58 -4.87 -11.87
N CYS A 10 1.99 -4.09 -10.96
CA CYS A 10 2.53 -2.79 -10.59
C CYS A 10 3.01 -2.79 -9.15
N CYS A 11 4.30 -2.60 -8.93
CA CYS A 11 4.94 -2.67 -7.62
C CYS A 11 6.19 -1.78 -7.53
N ASN A 12 6.63 -1.49 -6.32
CA ASN A 12 7.98 -0.96 -6.07
C ASN A 12 8.95 -2.14 -6.03
N ILE A 13 10.04 -2.08 -6.80
CA ILE A 13 11.00 -3.19 -6.91
C ILE A 13 12.09 -3.02 -5.84
N ARG A 14 12.35 -4.08 -5.08
CA ARG A 14 13.42 -4.08 -4.08
C ARG A 14 14.78 -4.20 -4.76
N GLN A 15 15.50 -3.09 -4.83
CA GLN A 15 16.87 -3.06 -5.39
C GLN A 15 17.94 -3.36 -4.33
N VAL A 16 17.70 -2.91 -3.10
CA VAL A 16 18.62 -3.07 -1.96
C VAL A 16 17.84 -3.67 -0.80
N ASP A 17 18.44 -4.64 -0.12
CA ASP A 17 17.83 -5.24 1.08
C ASP A 17 18.27 -4.44 2.31
N ASP A 18 17.48 -3.41 2.63
CA ASP A 18 17.65 -2.56 3.80
C ASP A 18 16.30 -2.30 4.48
N GLU A 19 16.34 -1.66 5.65
CA GLU A 19 15.13 -1.41 6.45
C GLU A 19 14.11 -0.51 5.76
N PHE A 20 14.54 0.34 4.82
CA PHE A 20 13.68 1.28 4.12
C PHE A 20 12.99 0.66 2.91
N ASN A 21 13.61 -0.35 2.31
CA ASN A 21 13.13 -1.05 1.12
C ASN A 21 12.44 -2.39 1.44
N ILE A 22 12.25 -2.72 2.73
CA ILE A 22 11.60 -3.97 3.15
C ILE A 22 10.12 -4.07 2.73
N GLU A 23 9.48 -2.95 2.42
CA GLU A 23 8.11 -2.91 1.87
C GLU A 23 8.09 -3.23 0.37
N PHE A 24 9.22 -3.13 -0.34
CA PHE A 24 9.28 -3.33 -1.78
C PHE A 24 9.37 -4.81 -2.16
N GLU A 25 8.88 -5.15 -3.34
CA GLU A 25 8.76 -6.53 -3.79
C GLU A 25 10.13 -7.08 -4.25
N PRO A 26 10.60 -8.21 -3.68
CA PRO A 26 11.83 -8.86 -4.15
C PRO A 26 11.60 -9.57 -5.49
N GLU A 27 12.68 -9.77 -6.25
CA GLU A 27 12.66 -10.42 -7.56
C GLU A 27 11.95 -11.78 -7.54
N GLU A 28 12.15 -12.57 -6.48
CA GLU A 28 11.45 -13.85 -6.29
C GLU A 28 9.93 -13.70 -6.31
N THR A 29 9.38 -12.67 -5.65
CA THR A 29 7.93 -12.46 -5.63
C THR A 29 7.43 -11.99 -6.99
N ILE A 30 8.18 -11.13 -7.68
CA ILE A 30 7.86 -10.67 -9.04
C ILE A 30 7.78 -11.86 -10.00
N GLU A 31 8.75 -12.78 -9.95
CA GLU A 31 8.74 -13.98 -10.80
C GLU A 31 7.60 -14.94 -10.44
N HIS A 32 7.25 -15.10 -9.16
CA HIS A 32 6.09 -15.90 -8.76
C HIS A 32 4.77 -15.32 -9.30
N VAL A 33 4.57 -14.01 -9.23
CA VAL A 33 3.37 -13.35 -9.75
C VAL A 33 3.30 -13.46 -11.27
N LYS A 34 4.42 -13.23 -11.96
CA LYS A 34 4.55 -13.42 -13.41
C LYS A 34 4.16 -14.84 -13.82
N HIS A 35 4.74 -15.87 -13.19
CA HIS A 35 4.39 -17.25 -13.48
C HIS A 35 2.88 -17.53 -13.27
N GLY A 36 2.28 -16.99 -12.21
CA GLY A 36 0.84 -17.13 -11.97
C GLY A 36 -0.02 -16.52 -13.07
N ILE A 37 0.32 -15.32 -13.53
CA ILE A 37 -0.39 -14.62 -14.63
C ILE A 37 -0.23 -15.38 -15.95
N GLU A 38 0.98 -15.81 -16.28
CA GLU A 38 1.27 -16.54 -17.52
C GLU A 38 0.61 -17.93 -17.53
N ALA A 39 0.59 -18.63 -16.39
CA ALA A 39 -0.09 -19.92 -16.24
C ALA A 39 -1.62 -19.80 -16.39
N ALA A 40 -2.21 -18.66 -16.05
CA ALA A 40 -3.62 -18.35 -16.34
C ALA A 40 -3.88 -18.05 -17.82
N GLY A 41 -2.84 -18.00 -18.66
CA GLY A 41 -2.92 -17.77 -20.10
C GLY A 41 -2.96 -16.29 -20.49
N TRP A 42 -2.64 -15.38 -19.58
CA TRP A 42 -2.65 -13.93 -19.79
C TRP A 42 -1.25 -13.41 -20.18
N GLU A 43 -1.20 -12.23 -20.80
CA GLU A 43 0.05 -11.52 -21.10
C GLU A 43 0.49 -10.75 -19.85
N TYR A 44 1.75 -10.92 -19.45
CA TYR A 44 2.34 -10.24 -18.31
C TYR A 44 3.11 -8.99 -18.75
N VAL A 45 2.98 -7.91 -17.98
CA VAL A 45 3.89 -6.75 -18.05
C VAL A 45 4.22 -6.26 -16.64
N LEU A 46 5.49 -6.03 -16.37
CA LEU A 46 5.94 -5.37 -15.13
C LEU A 46 5.89 -3.85 -15.33
N ILE A 47 5.31 -3.14 -14.36
CA ILE A 47 5.32 -1.68 -14.31
C ILE A 47 5.84 -1.25 -12.94
N GLU A 48 7.01 -0.64 -12.90
CA GLU A 48 7.55 -0.09 -11.66
C GLU A 48 6.70 1.11 -11.18
N ALA A 49 6.40 1.14 -9.89
CA ALA A 49 5.65 2.22 -9.24
C ALA A 49 6.56 3.42 -8.92
N ASP A 50 7.19 3.96 -9.96
CA ASP A 50 8.07 5.13 -9.92
C ASP A 50 7.39 6.39 -10.49
N GLU A 51 8.15 7.48 -10.65
CA GLU A 51 7.64 8.73 -11.21
C GLU A 51 7.22 8.60 -12.69
N ASN A 52 7.71 7.57 -13.40
CA ASN A 52 7.37 7.29 -14.79
C ASN A 52 6.14 6.38 -14.92
N CYS A 53 5.62 5.83 -13.81
CA CYS A 53 4.55 4.84 -13.80
C CYS A 53 3.31 5.29 -14.59
N TYR A 54 2.92 6.57 -14.49
CA TYR A 54 1.77 7.10 -15.23
C TYR A 54 1.96 6.98 -16.76
N GLU A 55 3.11 7.40 -17.28
CA GLU A 55 3.41 7.31 -18.71
C GLU A 55 3.58 5.85 -19.15
N ASN A 56 4.15 5.00 -18.29
CA ASN A 56 4.27 3.57 -18.54
C ASN A 56 2.89 2.88 -18.64
N LEU A 57 1.98 3.16 -17.71
CA LEU A 57 0.59 2.66 -17.75
C LEU A 57 -0.13 3.13 -19.01
N LYS A 58 0.00 4.42 -19.35
CA LYS A 58 -0.61 5.02 -20.53
C LYS A 58 -0.06 4.45 -21.84
N LYS A 59 1.25 4.14 -21.89
CA LYS A 59 1.90 3.51 -23.05
C LYS A 59 1.53 2.03 -23.20
N GLN A 60 1.56 1.27 -22.10
CA GLN A 60 1.33 -0.18 -22.13
C GLN A 60 -0.14 -0.55 -22.32
N ARG A 61 -1.05 0.31 -21.81
CA ARG A 61 -2.51 0.12 -21.79
C ARG A 61 -2.90 -1.32 -21.41
N PRO A 62 -2.56 -1.77 -20.20
CA PRO A 62 -3.01 -3.06 -19.71
C PRO A 62 -4.53 -3.10 -19.59
N ASP A 63 -5.10 -4.30 -19.70
CA ASP A 63 -6.52 -4.54 -19.50
C ASP A 63 -6.88 -4.59 -18.01
N LEU A 64 -5.90 -4.88 -17.14
CA LEU A 64 -6.02 -4.92 -15.68
C LEU A 64 -4.66 -4.63 -15.03
N VAL A 65 -4.67 -3.91 -13.92
CA VAL A 65 -3.49 -3.74 -13.06
C VAL A 65 -3.65 -4.59 -11.79
N PHE A 66 -2.76 -5.54 -11.57
CA PHE A 66 -2.55 -6.16 -10.28
C PHE A 66 -1.67 -5.22 -9.46
N ASN A 67 -2.30 -4.40 -8.61
CA ASN A 67 -1.60 -3.39 -7.83
C ASN A 67 -1.02 -3.98 -6.54
N ARG A 68 0.28 -3.82 -6.35
CA ARG A 68 1.02 -4.10 -5.12
C ARG A 68 2.04 -3.00 -4.80
N ALA A 69 1.75 -1.77 -5.22
CA ALA A 69 2.63 -0.63 -5.01
C ALA A 69 2.47 -0.04 -3.60
N GLU A 70 3.61 0.30 -2.99
CA GLU A 70 3.70 0.99 -1.70
C GLU A 70 3.73 2.51 -1.88
N GLY A 71 3.95 2.98 -3.12
CA GLY A 71 4.07 4.39 -3.47
C GLY A 71 5.44 4.98 -3.12
N ILE A 72 5.63 6.26 -3.45
CA ILE A 72 6.97 6.88 -3.41
C ILE A 72 7.14 7.79 -2.19
N ARG A 73 6.17 8.68 -1.96
CA ARG A 73 6.25 9.73 -0.93
C ARG A 73 4.87 10.28 -0.58
N GLY A 74 4.76 10.93 0.57
CA GLY A 74 3.54 11.56 1.06
C GLY A 74 2.70 10.64 1.96
N GLU A 75 1.71 11.22 2.61
CA GLU A 75 0.92 10.59 3.68
C GLU A 75 0.00 9.48 3.15
N SER A 76 -0.50 9.61 1.92
CA SER A 76 -1.38 8.63 1.26
C SER A 76 -0.69 7.97 0.05
N ARG A 77 0.60 7.69 0.16
CA ARG A 77 1.44 7.19 -0.95
C ARG A 77 0.87 5.96 -1.66
N GLU A 78 0.25 5.03 -0.94
CA GLU A 78 -0.36 3.81 -1.49
C GLU A 78 -1.57 4.10 -2.41
N SER A 79 -2.08 5.34 -2.40
CA SER A 79 -3.18 5.77 -3.27
C SER A 79 -2.71 6.25 -4.64
N GLN A 80 -1.40 6.41 -4.87
CA GLN A 80 -0.84 6.97 -6.11
C GLN A 80 -1.16 6.10 -7.33
N ILE A 81 -0.91 4.79 -7.26
CA ILE A 81 -1.17 3.88 -8.38
C ILE A 81 -2.67 3.71 -8.66
N PRO A 82 -3.53 3.48 -7.66
CA PRO A 82 -4.98 3.54 -7.86
C PRO A 82 -5.45 4.83 -8.53
N ALA A 83 -4.92 5.99 -8.12
CA ALA A 83 -5.27 7.28 -8.73
C ALA A 83 -4.87 7.38 -10.21
N PHE A 84 -3.68 6.89 -10.58
CA PHE A 84 -3.27 6.82 -11.98
C PHE A 84 -4.16 5.87 -12.79
N CYS A 85 -4.54 4.72 -12.21
CA CYS A 85 -5.42 3.75 -12.86
C CYS A 85 -6.83 4.34 -13.09
N GLU A 86 -7.43 4.98 -12.07
CA GLU A 86 -8.74 5.64 -12.20
C GLU A 86 -8.71 6.76 -13.24
N MET A 87 -7.65 7.58 -13.26
CA MET A 87 -7.48 8.65 -14.24
C MET A 87 -7.38 8.12 -15.67
N LEU A 88 -6.68 7.00 -15.87
CA LEU A 88 -6.50 6.38 -17.19
C LEU A 88 -7.68 5.45 -17.58
N GLY A 89 -8.64 5.24 -16.68
CA GLY A 89 -9.76 4.31 -16.89
C GLY A 89 -9.33 2.85 -16.95
N ILE A 90 -8.23 2.50 -16.28
CA ILE A 90 -7.69 1.14 -16.21
C ILE A 90 -8.22 0.47 -14.94
N PRO A 91 -8.90 -0.69 -15.02
CA PRO A 91 -9.33 -1.39 -13.82
C PRO A 91 -8.12 -1.97 -13.07
N TYR A 92 -8.24 -2.08 -11.75
CA TYR A 92 -7.17 -2.58 -10.89
C TYR A 92 -7.70 -3.47 -9.77
N VAL A 93 -6.85 -4.37 -9.28
CA VAL A 93 -7.14 -5.25 -8.13
C VAL A 93 -6.83 -4.50 -6.84
N GLY A 94 -7.70 -4.67 -5.84
CA GLY A 94 -7.49 -4.16 -4.48
C GLY A 94 -8.46 -3.06 -4.09
N SER A 95 -8.09 -2.31 -3.06
CA SER A 95 -8.87 -1.22 -2.48
C SER A 95 -8.80 0.06 -3.32
N GLY A 96 -9.86 0.88 -3.28
CA GLY A 96 -9.89 2.18 -3.95
C GLY A 96 -9.01 3.25 -3.31
N ILE A 97 -8.86 4.41 -3.97
CA ILE A 97 -8.01 5.54 -3.51
C ILE A 97 -8.29 5.89 -2.03
N MET A 98 -9.54 6.17 -1.70
CA MET A 98 -9.93 6.60 -0.34
C MET A 98 -9.65 5.52 0.71
N ALA A 99 -9.87 4.26 0.35
CA ALA A 99 -9.63 3.14 1.26
C ALA A 99 -8.13 2.93 1.53
N ASN A 100 -7.25 3.08 0.53
CA ASN A 100 -5.81 3.04 0.75
C ASN A 100 -5.33 4.24 1.59
N ALA A 101 -5.82 5.45 1.29
CA ALA A 101 -5.46 6.65 2.04
C ALA A 101 -5.83 6.54 3.52
N ILE A 102 -7.06 6.09 3.81
CA ILE A 102 -7.54 5.88 5.18
C ILE A 102 -6.79 4.73 5.84
N GLY A 103 -6.66 3.60 5.15
CA GLY A 103 -6.07 2.37 5.70
C GLY A 103 -4.61 2.55 6.12
N LEU A 104 -3.87 3.41 5.40
CA LEU A 104 -2.50 3.74 5.75
C LEU A 104 -2.41 4.58 7.05
N ASP A 105 -3.34 5.49 7.26
CA ASP A 105 -3.42 6.34 8.45
C ASP A 105 -4.21 5.68 9.60
N LYS A 106 -3.46 5.08 10.54
CA LYS A 106 -4.05 4.35 11.67
C LYS A 106 -4.96 5.21 12.55
N PRO A 107 -4.56 6.41 13.01
CA PRO A 107 -5.46 7.32 13.70
C PRO A 107 -6.80 7.53 12.99
N THR A 108 -6.76 7.89 11.70
CA THR A 108 -7.98 8.12 10.92
C THR A 108 -8.82 6.85 10.77
N THR A 109 -8.19 5.72 10.47
CA THR A 109 -8.87 4.42 10.45
C THR A 109 -9.57 4.14 11.78
N LYS A 110 -8.88 4.32 12.92
CA LYS A 110 -9.45 4.07 14.25
C LYS A 110 -10.64 4.99 14.55
N MET A 111 -10.55 6.27 14.23
CA MET A 111 -11.67 7.22 14.39
C MET A 111 -12.90 6.80 13.58
N ILE A 112 -12.71 6.34 12.34
CA ILE A 112 -13.81 5.86 11.49
C ILE A 112 -14.42 4.57 12.05
N LEU A 113 -13.59 3.63 12.51
CA LEU A 113 -14.06 2.40 13.15
C LEU A 113 -14.91 2.71 14.40
N GLU A 114 -14.41 3.58 15.28
CA GLU A 114 -15.13 3.99 16.50
C GLU A 114 -16.45 4.69 16.18
N TYR A 115 -16.46 5.59 15.19
CA TYR A 115 -17.68 6.26 14.71
C TYR A 115 -18.77 5.25 14.29
N HIS A 116 -18.37 4.14 13.67
CA HIS A 116 -19.28 3.05 13.27
C HIS A 116 -19.54 2.00 14.37
N GLY A 117 -19.07 2.23 15.61
CA GLY A 117 -19.26 1.31 16.73
C GLY A 117 -18.40 0.04 16.65
N LEU A 118 -17.38 0.02 15.79
CA LEU A 118 -16.41 -1.06 15.71
C LEU A 118 -15.31 -0.84 16.75
N LYS A 119 -15.03 -1.88 17.53
CA LYS A 119 -14.05 -1.81 18.62
C LYS A 119 -12.63 -1.71 18.06
N THR A 120 -11.87 -0.76 18.60
CA THR A 120 -10.42 -0.64 18.41
C THR A 120 -9.75 -0.39 19.78
N ALA A 121 -8.45 -0.63 19.87
CA ALA A 121 -7.71 -0.34 21.10
C ALA A 121 -7.65 1.18 21.35
N PRO A 122 -7.91 1.65 22.59
CA PRO A 122 -7.72 3.04 22.98
C PRO A 122 -6.35 3.54 22.52
N PHE A 123 -6.30 4.78 22.04
CA PHE A 123 -5.08 5.33 21.48
C PHE A 123 -4.97 6.83 21.71
N GLN A 124 -3.73 7.30 21.60
CA GLN A 124 -3.37 8.70 21.56
C GLN A 124 -2.38 8.89 20.41
N VAL A 125 -2.55 9.99 19.68
CA VAL A 125 -1.54 10.46 18.72
C VAL A 125 -0.66 11.43 19.48
N LEU A 126 0.66 11.22 19.38
CA LEU A 126 1.66 12.11 19.95
C LEU A 126 2.37 12.80 18.78
N GLU A 127 2.34 14.13 18.72
CA GLU A 127 3.12 14.90 17.74
C GLU A 127 4.52 15.20 18.27
N LYS A 128 4.65 15.32 19.60
CA LYS A 128 5.91 15.53 20.32
C LYS A 128 6.14 14.46 21.36
N VAL A 129 7.41 14.19 21.63
CA VAL A 129 7.86 13.12 22.56
C VAL A 129 7.50 13.43 24.02
N ASP A 130 7.37 14.71 24.37
CA ASP A 130 7.11 15.20 25.73
C ASP A 130 5.61 15.43 26.03
N GLU A 131 4.72 15.08 25.09
CA GLU A 131 3.28 15.15 25.33
C GLU A 131 2.85 14.16 26.42
N PRO A 132 2.07 14.60 27.42
CA PRO A 132 1.60 13.72 28.48
C PRO A 132 0.65 12.65 27.92
N LEU A 133 0.79 11.41 28.41
CA LEU A 133 -0.15 10.34 28.10
C LEU A 133 -1.50 10.61 28.76
N ARG A 134 -2.58 10.28 28.05
CA ARG A 134 -3.93 10.29 28.62
C ARG A 134 -4.03 9.32 29.80
N GLU A 135 -4.78 9.71 30.82
CA GLU A 135 -4.93 8.96 32.07
C GLU A 135 -5.58 7.57 31.88
N ASP A 136 -6.34 7.37 30.81
CA ASP A 136 -6.99 6.11 30.49
C ASP A 136 -6.09 5.10 29.73
N LEU A 137 -4.86 5.50 29.41
CA LEU A 137 -3.86 4.62 28.79
C LEU A 137 -2.92 4.05 29.86
N THR A 138 -3.02 2.74 30.08
CA THR A 138 -2.20 2.01 31.07
C THR A 138 -1.19 1.10 30.38
N TYR A 139 0.00 0.98 30.97
CA TYR A 139 1.03 0.03 30.52
C TYR A 139 0.55 -1.44 30.58
N PRO A 140 1.02 -2.31 29.67
CA PRO A 140 1.96 -2.03 28.57
C PRO A 140 1.30 -1.32 27.38
N LEU A 141 2.05 -0.44 26.73
CA LEU A 141 1.59 0.32 25.55
C LEU A 141 2.37 -0.06 24.30
N ILE A 142 1.72 0.05 23.14
CA ILE A 142 2.35 -0.13 21.82
C ILE A 142 2.53 1.25 21.17
N LEU A 143 3.78 1.64 20.94
CA LEU A 143 4.11 2.78 20.10
C LEU A 143 4.32 2.31 18.66
N LYS A 144 3.61 2.93 17.72
CA LYS A 144 3.71 2.65 16.28
C LYS A 144 3.58 3.96 15.48
N PRO A 145 4.32 4.13 14.37
CA PRO A 145 4.11 5.24 13.45
C PRO A 145 2.67 5.27 12.89
N SER A 146 2.11 6.47 12.72
CA SER A 146 0.73 6.68 12.23
C SER A 146 0.52 6.11 10.83
N ALA A 147 1.36 6.50 9.87
CA ALA A 147 1.18 6.28 8.43
C ALA A 147 2.18 5.31 7.75
N ARG A 148 2.58 4.24 8.43
CA ARG A 148 3.43 3.16 7.85
C ARG A 148 2.80 1.77 7.98
N CYS A 149 2.97 0.94 6.97
CA CYS A 149 2.44 -0.43 6.94
C CYS A 149 3.30 -1.40 7.75
N VAL A 150 4.62 -1.27 7.71
CA VAL A 150 5.53 -2.10 8.51
C VAL A 150 5.38 -1.94 10.02
N SER A 151 5.54 -3.06 10.71
CA SER A 151 5.43 -3.16 12.16
C SER A 151 6.74 -2.79 12.86
N TYR A 152 7.12 -1.52 12.81
CA TYR A 152 8.01 -0.95 13.82
C TYR A 152 7.20 -0.74 15.10
N ILE A 153 7.18 -1.75 15.94
CA ILE A 153 6.45 -1.76 17.21
C ILE A 153 7.47 -1.63 18.33
N VAL A 154 7.31 -0.61 19.16
CA VAL A 154 8.01 -0.51 20.44
C VAL A 154 6.99 -0.80 21.54
N ILE A 155 7.27 -1.82 22.34
CA ILE A 155 6.47 -2.14 23.54
C ILE A 155 7.05 -1.32 24.68
N LEU A 156 6.21 -0.49 25.28
CA LEU A 156 6.53 0.25 26.50
C LEU A 156 5.98 -0.57 27.67
N VAL A 157 6.86 -0.92 28.62
CA VAL A 157 6.55 -1.72 29.82
C VAL A 157 6.73 -0.90 31.09
#